data_AF-A0A4Y2TG74-F1
#
_entry.id   AF-A0A4Y2TG74-F1
#
_cell.length_a   1.000
_cell.length_b   1.000
_cell.length_c   1.000
_cell.angle_alpha   90.00
_cell.angle_beta   90.00
_cell.angle_gamma   90.00
#
_symmetry.space_group_name_H-M   'P 1'
#
loop_
_entity.id
_entity.type
_entity.pdbx_description
1 polymer ?
#
loop_
_entity_poly.entity_id
_entity_poly.type
_entity_poly.pdbx_seq_one_letter_code
_entity_poly.pdbx_strand_id
1 'polypeptide(L)'
;MDDSTDVAGLAILMAILLYPYLDSFHEDLFLCKPLPSTSTGTAIFKLLDEFFVENSILRDNYVDVCTDGAKAMTGKMSGAIAKIKGKAKGCSSVHCILRQHALAMKKMPPFKKEVLSKTVKMINFIKSRPKNNRLFKILCDDIESLHTVTSSPRNKVALPW
;
A
#
# COMPACT_ATOMS: atom_id res chain seq x y z
N MET A 1 -6.04 -3.11 4.06
CA MET A 1 -7.20 -3.96 3.73
C MET A 1 -7.85 -3.38 2.51
N ASP A 2 -8.06 -4.21 1.50
CA ASP A 2 -8.49 -3.82 0.17
C ASP A 2 -9.43 -4.88 -0.41
N ASP A 3 -10.51 -4.45 -1.06
CA ASP A 3 -11.32 -5.32 -1.89
C ASP A 3 -10.96 -5.13 -3.36
N SER A 4 -10.53 -6.21 -4.01
CA SER A 4 -10.11 -6.20 -5.41
C SER A 4 -10.89 -7.25 -6.19
N THR A 5 -10.76 -7.22 -7.51
CA THR A 5 -11.26 -8.26 -8.41
C THR A 5 -10.09 -9.10 -8.92
N ASP A 6 -10.21 -10.42 -8.89
CA ASP A 6 -9.20 -11.32 -9.44
C ASP A 6 -9.32 -11.47 -10.97
N VAL A 7 -8.44 -12.29 -11.55
CA VAL A 7 -8.42 -12.55 -13.00
C VAL A 7 -9.67 -13.28 -13.51
N ALA A 8 -10.42 -13.93 -12.62
CA ALA A 8 -11.67 -14.62 -12.92
C ALA A 8 -12.91 -13.73 -12.72
N GLY A 9 -12.74 -12.49 -12.27
CA GLY A 9 -13.84 -11.57 -12.00
C GLY A 9 -14.45 -11.70 -10.60
N LEU A 10 -13.85 -12.50 -9.72
CA LEU A 10 -14.32 -12.68 -8.35
C LEU A 10 -13.84 -11.54 -7.46
N ALA A 11 -14.73 -11.02 -6.62
CA ALA A 11 -14.35 -10.08 -5.58
C ALA A 11 -13.56 -10.83 -4.49
N ILE A 12 -12.40 -10.31 -4.13
CA ILE A 12 -11.51 -10.86 -3.10
C ILE A 12 -11.25 -9.78 -2.06
N LEU A 13 -11.33 -10.17 -0.79
CA LEU A 13 -10.83 -9.34 0.31
C LEU A 13 -9.39 -9.74 0.61
N MET A 14 -8.48 -8.76 0.53
CA MET A 14 -7.09 -8.90 0.92
C MET A 14 -6.77 -8.03 2.13
N ALA A 15 -6.19 -8.62 3.16
CA ALA A 15 -5.67 -7.93 4.33
C ALA A 15 -4.20 -8.29 4.52
N ILE A 16 -3.38 -7.26 4.71
CA ILE A 16 -1.97 -7.37 5.08
C ILE A 16 -1.86 -6.92 6.53
N LEU A 17 -1.17 -7.70 7.34
CA LEU A 17 -0.84 -7.38 8.72
C LEU A 17 0.51 -6.68 8.76
N LEU A 18 0.54 -5.49 9.37
CA LEU A 18 1.77 -4.78 9.68
C LEU A 18 2.00 -4.87 11.18
N TYR A 19 3.12 -5.45 11.61
CA TYR A 19 3.44 -5.60 13.03
C TYR A 19 4.90 -5.24 13.32
N PRO A 20 5.19 -4.65 14.50
CA PRO A 20 6.56 -4.47 14.94
C PRO A 20 7.13 -5.84 15.33
N TYR A 21 8.34 -6.12 14.86
CA TYR A 21 9.11 -7.28 15.27
C TYR A 21 10.57 -6.86 15.41
N LEU A 22 11.10 -6.99 16.63
CA LEU A 22 12.40 -6.43 17.02
C LEU A 22 12.45 -4.92 16.70
N ASP A 23 13.42 -4.48 15.91
CA ASP A 23 13.66 -3.07 15.55
C ASP A 23 13.08 -2.68 14.18
N SER A 24 12.23 -3.53 13.58
CA SER A 24 11.62 -3.28 12.26
C SER A 24 10.12 -3.56 12.22
N PHE A 25 9.45 -2.99 11.22
CA PHE A 25 8.09 -3.36 10.88
C PHE A 25 8.10 -4.44 9.82
N HIS A 26 7.25 -5.45 10.01
CA HIS A 26 7.09 -6.57 9.09
C HIS A 26 5.68 -6.56 8.52
N GLU A 27 5.58 -6.92 7.25
CA GLU A 27 4.33 -7.07 6.51
C GLU A 27 4.13 -8.53 6.14
N ASP A 28 2.98 -9.10 6.52
CA ASP A 28 2.59 -10.45 6.14
C ASP A 28 1.17 -10.50 5.59
N LEU A 29 0.93 -11.42 4.66
CA LEU A 29 -0.42 -11.66 4.15
C LEU A 29 -1.27 -12.29 5.26
N PHE A 30 -2.22 -11.51 5.77
CA PHE A 30 -3.10 -11.93 6.84
C PHE A 30 -4.30 -12.72 6.33
N LEU A 31 -4.93 -12.21 5.27
CA LEU A 31 -6.13 -12.80 4.69
C LEU A 31 -6.13 -12.55 3.17
N CYS A 32 -6.47 -13.58 2.41
CA CYS A 32 -6.86 -13.46 1.01
C CYS A 32 -8.01 -14.46 0.76
N LYS A 33 -9.26 -13.99 0.84
CA LYS A 33 -10.43 -14.86 0.68
C LYS A 33 -11.46 -14.21 -0.27
N PRO A 34 -12.17 -15.02 -1.08
CA PRO A 34 -13.24 -14.52 -1.93
C PRO A 34 -14.38 -13.95 -1.08
N LEU A 35 -15.01 -12.88 -1.58
CA LEU A 35 -16.21 -12.30 -1.01
C LEU A 35 -17.44 -13.06 -1.54
N PRO A 36 -18.39 -13.48 -0.69
CA PRO A 36 -19.47 -14.40 -1.09
C PRO A 36 -20.43 -13.89 -2.17
N SER A 37 -20.63 -12.57 -2.31
CA SER A 37 -21.51 -12.01 -3.36
C SER A 37 -21.38 -10.50 -3.55
N THR A 38 -21.28 -9.72 -2.46
CA THR A 38 -21.23 -8.26 -2.53
C THR A 38 -20.13 -7.70 -1.65
N SER A 39 -19.37 -6.72 -2.16
CA SER A 39 -18.39 -5.94 -1.40
C SER A 39 -19.08 -4.93 -0.48
N THR A 40 -19.95 -5.42 0.42
CA THR A 40 -20.55 -4.59 1.47
C THR A 40 -19.71 -4.63 2.73
N GLY A 41 -19.75 -3.54 3.52
CA GLY A 41 -19.03 -3.49 4.79
C GLY A 41 -19.44 -4.58 5.78
N THR A 42 -20.70 -5.02 5.73
CA THR A 42 -21.19 -6.16 6.53
C THR A 42 -20.55 -7.47 6.08
N ALA A 43 -20.48 -7.75 4.78
CA ALA A 43 -19.88 -8.98 4.26
C ALA A 43 -18.37 -9.02 4.55
N ILE A 44 -17.67 -7.90 4.33
CA ILE A 44 -16.24 -7.76 4.63
C ILE A 44 -15.98 -7.98 6.12
N PHE A 45 -16.75 -7.32 7.00
CA PHE A 45 -16.63 -7.50 8.44
C PHE A 45 -16.89 -8.95 8.86
N LYS A 46 -17.94 -9.59 8.32
CA LYS A 46 -18.28 -10.97 8.66
C LYS A 46 -17.15 -11.92 8.28
N LEU A 47 -16.59 -11.79 7.09
CA LEU A 47 -15.47 -12.62 6.62
C LEU A 47 -14.24 -12.48 7.53
N LEU A 48 -13.92 -11.25 7.95
CA LEU A 48 -12.85 -11.00 8.92
C LEU A 48 -13.18 -11.62 10.28
N ASP A 49 -14.39 -11.39 10.78
CA ASP A 49 -14.80 -11.88 12.09
C ASP A 49 -14.74 -13.41 12.19
N GLU A 50 -15.17 -14.10 11.13
CA GLU A 50 -15.06 -15.55 10.96
C GLU A 50 -13.60 -15.98 10.93
N PHE A 51 -12.74 -15.30 10.16
CA PHE A 51 -11.32 -15.62 10.11
C PHE A 51 -10.63 -15.50 11.48
N PHE A 52 -10.96 -14.46 12.26
CA PHE A 52 -10.42 -14.32 13.62
C PHE A 52 -10.87 -15.46 14.55
N VAL A 53 -12.13 -15.89 14.43
CA VAL A 53 -12.67 -17.02 15.22
C VAL A 53 -12.01 -18.33 14.80
N GLU A 54 -11.93 -18.60 13.50
CA GLU A 54 -11.29 -19.81 12.94
C GLU A 54 -9.84 -19.97 13.41
N ASN A 55 -9.09 -18.86 13.48
CA ASN A 55 -7.67 -18.86 13.85
C ASN A 55 -7.41 -18.56 15.33
N SER A 56 -8.46 -18.48 16.16
CA SER A 56 -8.35 -18.16 17.60
C SER A 56 -7.58 -16.87 17.89
N ILE A 57 -7.70 -15.87 17.01
CA ILE A 57 -7.00 -14.58 17.13
C ILE A 57 -7.85 -13.66 18.00
N LEU A 58 -7.24 -13.09 19.04
CA LEU A 58 -7.89 -12.11 19.90
C LEU A 58 -8.24 -10.85 19.13
N ARG A 59 -9.49 -10.41 19.25
CA ARG A 59 -10.00 -9.21 18.57
C ARG A 59 -9.40 -7.92 19.10
N ASP A 60 -8.86 -7.93 20.31
CA ASP A 60 -8.18 -6.76 20.87
C ASP A 60 -6.85 -6.44 20.18
N ASN A 61 -6.38 -7.32 19.28
CA ASN A 61 -5.17 -7.11 18.49
C ASN A 61 -5.34 -6.09 17.34
N TYR A 62 -6.55 -5.57 17.10
CA TYR A 62 -6.75 -4.49 16.12
C TYR A 62 -6.19 -3.17 16.65
N VAL A 63 -4.97 -2.83 16.24
CA VAL A 63 -4.37 -1.51 16.51
C VAL A 63 -4.91 -0.49 15.51
N ASP A 64 -4.65 -0.72 14.22
CA ASP A 64 -5.01 0.20 13.15
C ASP A 64 -5.48 -0.52 11.89
N VAL A 65 -6.49 0.04 11.22
CA VAL A 65 -7.00 -0.47 9.94
C VAL A 65 -6.81 0.58 8.85
N CYS A 66 -6.00 0.23 7.84
CA CYS A 66 -5.80 1.04 6.64
C CYS A 66 -6.71 0.54 5.50
N THR A 67 -7.50 1.43 4.88
CA THR A 67 -8.41 1.08 3.77
C THR A 67 -8.33 2.08 2.62
N ASP A 68 -8.71 1.66 1.41
CA ASP A 68 -8.77 2.49 0.20
C ASP A 68 -9.81 3.63 0.28
N GLY A 69 -10.62 3.64 1.34
CA GLY A 69 -11.67 4.63 1.56
C GLY A 69 -13.01 4.29 0.90
N ALA A 70 -13.17 3.12 0.29
CA ALA A 70 -14.45 2.69 -0.29
C ALA A 70 -15.60 2.81 0.72
N LYS A 71 -16.80 3.12 0.23
CA LYS A 71 -17.99 3.31 1.09
C LYS A 71 -18.32 2.04 1.90
N ALA A 72 -18.02 0.87 1.34
CA ALA A 72 -18.11 -0.41 2.03
C ALA A 72 -17.19 -0.50 3.24
N MET A 73 -16.05 0.16 3.23
CA MET A 73 -15.07 0.17 4.31
C MET A 73 -15.38 1.26 5.33
N THR A 74 -15.63 2.47 4.85
CA THR A 74 -15.66 3.71 5.67
C THR A 74 -17.06 4.22 6.00
N GLY A 75 -18.12 3.55 5.51
CA GLY A 75 -19.50 3.94 5.81
C GLY A 75 -19.76 4.06 7.31
N LYS A 76 -20.35 5.18 7.73
CA LYS A 76 -20.52 5.55 9.15
C LYS A 76 -21.19 4.47 10.00
N MET A 77 -22.17 3.76 9.44
CA MET A 77 -22.92 2.71 10.12
C MET A 77 -22.74 1.33 9.50
N SER A 78 -22.76 1.26 8.17
CA SER A 78 -22.69 0.00 7.41
C SER A 78 -21.27 -0.39 6.99
N GLY A 79 -20.29 0.48 7.23
CA GLY A 79 -18.90 0.24 6.84
C GLY A 79 -18.24 -0.84 7.69
N ALA A 80 -17.31 -1.59 7.09
CA ALA A 80 -16.54 -2.61 7.80
C ALA A 80 -15.80 -2.02 9.01
N ILE A 81 -15.19 -0.84 8.86
CA ILE A 81 -14.46 -0.16 9.95
C ILE A 81 -15.38 0.18 11.11
N ALA A 82 -16.59 0.68 10.84
CA ALA A 82 -17.55 1.02 11.89
C ALA A 82 -17.92 -0.22 12.73
N LYS A 83 -18.05 -1.38 12.08
CA LYS A 83 -18.32 -2.67 12.74
C LYS A 83 -17.10 -3.20 13.51
N ILE A 84 -15.89 -3.07 12.95
CA ILE A 84 -14.64 -3.44 13.64
C ILE A 84 -14.51 -2.62 14.93
N LYS A 85 -14.67 -1.30 14.86
CA LYS A 85 -14.62 -0.41 16.04
C LYS A 85 -15.69 -0.72 17.08
N GLY A 86 -16.84 -1.23 16.66
CA GLY A 86 -17.88 -1.71 17.56
C GLY A 86 -17.45 -2.92 18.41
N LYS A 87 -16.55 -3.77 17.89
CA LYS A 87 -16.00 -4.94 18.61
C LYS A 87 -14.64 -4.68 19.28
N ALA A 88 -13.79 -3.85 18.67
CA ALA A 88 -12.48 -3.49 19.17
C ALA A 88 -12.42 -1.98 19.39
N LYS A 89 -12.76 -1.53 20.61
CA LYS A 89 -12.94 -0.11 20.94
C LYS A 89 -11.65 0.73 20.84
N GLY A 90 -10.48 0.10 20.86
CA GLY A 90 -9.18 0.74 20.68
C GLY A 90 -8.73 0.88 19.22
N CYS A 91 -9.46 0.30 18.27
CA CYS A 91 -9.05 0.27 16.87
C CYS A 91 -9.19 1.65 16.21
N SER A 92 -8.09 2.16 15.66
CA SER A 92 -8.07 3.36 14.85
C SER A 92 -8.14 3.01 13.35
N SER A 93 -8.41 4.00 12.50
CA SER A 93 -8.53 3.78 11.06
C SER A 93 -7.94 4.91 10.26
N VAL A 94 -7.10 4.58 9.30
CA VAL A 94 -6.44 5.52 8.40
C VAL A 94 -6.84 5.27 6.95
N HIS A 95 -6.89 6.33 6.17
CA HIS A 95 -7.03 6.20 4.72
C HIS A 95 -5.69 5.81 4.10
N CYS A 96 -5.74 4.88 3.15
CA CYS A 96 -4.56 4.43 2.42
C CYS A 96 -3.87 5.61 1.71
N ILE A 97 -2.57 5.76 1.97
CA ILE A 97 -1.75 6.82 1.39
C ILE A 97 -1.73 6.72 -0.15
N LEU A 98 -1.79 5.51 -0.71
CA LEU A 98 -1.85 5.28 -2.16
C LEU A 98 -3.11 5.90 -2.78
N ARG A 99 -4.26 5.82 -2.09
CA ARG A 99 -5.48 6.49 -2.53
C ARG A 99 -5.31 8.01 -2.53
N GLN A 100 -4.70 8.56 -1.48
CA GLN A 100 -4.44 9.99 -1.39
C GLN A 100 -3.52 10.46 -2.52
N HIS A 101 -2.46 9.72 -2.80
CA HIS A 101 -1.59 9.98 -3.95
C HIS A 101 -2.35 9.90 -5.27
N ALA A 102 -3.16 8.86 -5.50
CA ALA A 102 -3.98 8.74 -6.71
C ALA A 102 -4.96 9.92 -6.88
N LEU A 103 -5.56 10.40 -5.78
CA LEU A 103 -6.43 11.58 -5.80
C LEU A 103 -5.65 12.87 -6.08
N ALA A 104 -4.46 13.03 -5.49
CA ALA A 104 -3.59 14.15 -5.77
C ALA A 104 -3.15 14.17 -7.24
N MET A 105 -2.84 13.01 -7.81
CA MET A 105 -2.50 12.85 -9.23
C MET A 105 -3.64 13.28 -10.16
N LYS A 106 -4.91 13.03 -9.80
CA LYS A 106 -6.06 13.50 -10.58
C LYS A 106 -6.17 15.02 -10.65
N LYS A 107 -5.72 15.72 -9.60
CA LYS A 107 -5.73 17.19 -9.51
C LYS A 107 -4.39 17.82 -9.92
N MET A 108 -3.47 17.05 -10.48
CA MET A 108 -2.14 17.52 -10.81
C MET A 108 -2.18 18.49 -12.00
N PRO A 109 -1.50 19.67 -11.90
CA PRO A 109 -1.37 20.59 -13.03
C PRO A 109 -0.74 19.93 -14.27
N PRO A 110 -1.14 20.32 -15.50
CA PRO A 110 -0.68 19.69 -16.74
C PRO A 110 0.84 19.59 -16.87
N PHE A 111 1.57 20.66 -16.53
CA PHE A 111 3.03 20.69 -16.58
C PHE A 111 3.68 19.62 -15.69
N LYS A 112 3.20 19.44 -14.45
CA LYS A 112 3.72 18.41 -13.54
C LYS A 112 3.40 17.00 -14.03
N LYS A 113 2.22 16.81 -14.63
CA LYS A 113 1.82 15.53 -15.24
C LYS A 113 2.71 15.18 -16.44
N GLU A 114 3.08 16.16 -17.24
CA GLU A 114 4.00 15.98 -18.37
C GLU A 114 5.40 15.55 -17.90
N VAL A 115 5.95 16.25 -16.90
CA VAL A 115 7.25 15.91 -16.31
C VAL A 115 7.23 14.47 -15.79
N LEU A 116 6.21 14.10 -15.00
CA LEU A 116 6.10 12.73 -14.48
C LEU A 116 5.97 11.70 -15.61
N SER A 117 5.19 11.98 -16.65
CA SER A 117 5.06 11.10 -17.82
C SER A 117 6.39 10.87 -18.53
N LYS A 118 7.19 11.93 -18.71
CA LYS A 118 8.54 11.84 -19.26
C LYS A 118 9.47 11.01 -18.34
N THR A 119 9.42 11.25 -17.03
CA THR A 119 10.19 10.47 -16.04
C THR A 119 9.84 8.98 -16.10
N VAL A 120 8.55 8.63 -16.13
CA VAL A 120 8.11 7.23 -16.23
C VAL A 120 8.59 6.57 -17.53
N LYS A 121 8.52 7.28 -18.67
CA LYS A 121 9.06 6.78 -19.94
C LYS A 121 10.57 6.49 -19.85
N MET A 122 11.32 7.39 -19.23
CA MET A 122 12.76 7.21 -19.03
C MET A 122 13.06 6.00 -18.13
N ILE A 123 12.36 5.87 -17.00
CA ILE A 123 12.51 4.71 -16.09
C ILE A 123 12.17 3.41 -16.82
N ASN A 124 11.07 3.38 -17.59
CA ASN A 124 10.69 2.20 -18.35
C ASN A 124 11.74 1.85 -19.41
N PHE A 125 12.33 2.84 -20.08
CA PHE A 125 13.43 2.60 -21.02
C PHE A 125 14.65 1.98 -20.33
N ILE A 126 15.04 2.48 -19.15
CA ILE A 126 16.14 1.94 -18.34
C ILE A 126 15.83 0.49 -17.94
N LYS A 127 14.63 0.23 -17.42
CA LYS A 127 14.20 -1.10 -16.94
C LYS A 127 13.93 -2.09 -18.07
N SER A 128 13.65 -1.63 -19.29
CA SER A 128 13.29 -2.51 -20.42
C SER A 128 14.39 -3.49 -20.83
N ARG A 129 15.67 -3.19 -20.53
CA ARG A 129 16.81 -4.03 -20.94
C ARG A 129 17.89 -4.07 -19.85
N PRO A 130 18.46 -5.25 -19.55
CA PRO A 130 19.56 -5.37 -18.58
C PRO A 130 20.80 -4.53 -18.92
N LYS A 131 21.07 -4.29 -20.21
CA LYS A 131 22.17 -3.41 -20.64
C LYS A 131 21.92 -1.95 -20.24
N ASN A 132 20.71 -1.45 -20.45
CA ASN A 132 20.35 -0.07 -20.10
C ASN A 132 20.45 0.15 -18.59
N ASN A 133 20.00 -0.83 -17.78
CA ASN A 133 20.13 -0.75 -16.33
C ASN A 133 21.59 -0.71 -15.86
N ARG A 134 22.47 -1.54 -16.45
CA ARG A 134 23.92 -1.52 -16.16
C ARG A 134 24.58 -0.19 -16.56
N LEU A 135 24.25 0.34 -17.74
CA LEU A 135 24.77 1.64 -18.19
C LEU A 135 24.28 2.79 -17.32
N PHE A 136 23.01 2.77 -16.91
CA PHE A 136 22.46 3.77 -16.00
C PHE A 136 23.14 3.73 -14.63
N LYS A 137 23.45 2.54 -14.11
CA LYS A 137 24.23 2.40 -12.88
C LYS A 137 25.61 3.05 -12.99
N ILE A 138 26.35 2.76 -14.07
CA ILE A 138 27.67 3.38 -14.31
C ILE A 138 27.54 4.92 -14.37
N LEU A 139 26.54 5.43 -15.09
CA LEU A 139 26.27 6.87 -15.16
C LEU A 139 26.00 7.48 -13.76
N CYS A 140 25.22 6.80 -12.92
CA CYS A 140 24.97 7.24 -11.55
C CYS A 140 26.23 7.23 -10.70
N ASP A 141 27.03 6.17 -10.76
CA ASP A 141 28.28 6.02 -10.02
C ASP A 141 29.29 7.14 -10.42
N ASP A 142 29.38 7.47 -11.72
CA ASP A 142 30.22 8.57 -12.23
C ASP A 142 29.74 9.94 -11.71
N ILE A 143 28.44 10.20 -11.70
CA ILE A 143 27.87 11.46 -11.17
C ILE A 143 28.11 11.59 -9.67
N GLU A 144 27.90 10.53 -8.90
CA GLU A 144 28.18 10.52 -7.45
C GLU A 144 29.67 10.78 -7.17
N SER A 145 30.56 10.21 -7.99
CA SER A 145 32.00 10.47 -7.89
C SER A 145 32.34 11.95 -8.10
N LEU A 146 31.69 12.65 -9.05
CA LEU A 146 31.88 14.09 -9.30
C LEU A 146 31.45 14.95 -8.09
N HIS A 147 30.39 14.55 -7.38
CA HIS A 147 29.88 15.30 -6.22
C HIS A 147 30.73 15.13 -4.96
N THR A 148 31.46 14.00 -4.82
CA THR A 148 32.42 13.81 -3.72
C THR A 148 33.67 14.67 -3.86
N VAL A 149 34.02 15.11 -5.07
CA VAL A 149 35.16 16.03 -5.31
C VAL A 149 34.81 17.47 -4.92
N THR A 150 33.53 17.83 -4.78
CA THR A 150 33.09 19.23 -4.60
C THR A 150 32.17 19.51 -3.40
N SER A 151 31.80 18.52 -2.57
CA SER A 151 31.00 18.79 -1.35
C SER A 151 31.29 17.86 -0.17
N SER A 152 31.47 18.49 1.01
CA SER A 152 31.61 17.92 2.35
C SER A 152 30.45 16.95 2.70
N PRO A 153 30.68 15.88 3.50
CA PRO A 153 29.85 14.68 3.47
C PRO A 153 28.48 14.93 4.11
N ARG A 154 27.41 14.80 3.32
CA ARG A 154 26.04 14.67 3.83
C ARG A 154 25.41 13.37 3.35
N ASN A 155 25.12 12.52 4.35
CA ASN A 155 24.16 11.41 4.41
C ASN A 155 23.95 10.59 3.13
N LYS A 156 24.60 9.42 3.11
CA LYS A 156 24.30 8.31 2.21
C LYS A 156 22.84 7.87 2.42
N VAL A 157 21.96 8.21 1.48
CA VAL A 157 20.67 7.53 1.35
C VAL A 157 20.92 6.32 0.46
N ALA A 158 21.04 5.16 1.08
CA ALA A 158 21.00 3.90 0.35
C ALA A 158 19.58 3.74 -0.23
N LEU A 159 19.45 3.79 -1.55
CA LEU A 159 18.26 3.31 -2.24
C LEU A 159 18.36 1.79 -2.34
N PRO A 160 17.43 1.02 -1.72
CA PRO A 160 17.37 -0.42 -1.94
C PRO A 160 16.89 -0.65 -3.37
N TRP A 161 17.75 -1.25 -4.20
CA TRP A 161 17.39 -1.81 -5.50
C TRP A 161 17.36 -3.32 -5.40
#